data_AF-A0A1Y5FXT8-F1
#
_entry.id   AF-A0A1Y5FXT8-F1
#
_cell.length_a   1.000
_cell.length_b   1.000
_cell.length_c   1.000
_cell.angle_alpha   90.00
_cell.angle_beta   90.00
_cell.angle_gamma   90.00
#
_symmetry.space_group_name_H-M   'P 1'
#
loop_
_entity.id
_entity.type
_entity.pdbx_description
1 polymer ?
#
loop_
_entity_poly.entity_id
_entity_poly.type
_entity_poly.pdbx_seq_one_letter_code
_entity_poly.pdbx_strand_id
1 'polypeptide(L)'
;MILKSLYIVAFIAITITLFIAYQDRNLAVLTSIQIPVKVKAVSFPNSAQPGMKYGELIWRGGLSVTSSHQRFGGLSGLEISSDGKNMLAVTDKGLWFKARLGYDQDGGLLSLSHGFLSSINGTKGNALTR
;
A
#
# COMPACT_ATOMS: atom_id res chain seq x y z
N MET A 1 -36.92 20.22 29.71
CA MET A 1 -36.33 18.89 29.40
C MET A 1 -36.30 18.59 27.90
N ILE A 2 -37.36 18.90 27.14
CA ILE A 2 -37.50 18.56 25.71
C ILE A 2 -36.37 19.17 24.83
N LEU A 3 -36.02 20.44 25.04
CA LEU A 3 -35.00 21.12 24.22
C LEU A 3 -33.60 20.50 24.36
N LYS A 4 -33.20 20.11 25.57
CA LYS A 4 -31.90 19.43 25.80
C LYS A 4 -31.85 18.05 25.14
N SER A 5 -32.96 17.31 25.18
CA SER A 5 -33.07 16.01 24.51
C SER A 5 -32.96 16.14 22.99
N LEU A 6 -33.54 17.19 22.39
CA LEU A 6 -33.44 17.46 20.96
C LEU A 6 -32.00 17.71 20.49
N TYR A 7 -31.22 18.49 21.26
CA TYR A 7 -29.81 18.73 20.94
C TYR A 7 -28.95 17.48 21.03
N ILE A 8 -29.20 16.61 22.01
CA ILE A 8 -28.47 15.34 22.16
C ILE A 8 -28.75 14.42 20.97
N VAL A 9 -30.02 14.29 20.56
CA VAL A 9 -30.39 13.46 19.41
C VAL A 9 -29.79 14.00 18.12
N ALA A 10 -29.83 15.31 17.90
CA ALA A 10 -29.20 15.93 16.73
C ALA A 10 -27.68 15.70 16.69
N PHE A 11 -27.01 15.82 17.83
CA PHE A 11 -25.57 15.56 17.93
C PHE A 11 -25.23 14.09 17.60
N ILE A 12 -25.98 13.13 18.17
CA ILE A 12 -25.78 11.70 17.87
C ILE A 12 -26.04 11.39 16.39
N ALA A 13 -27.09 11.96 15.80
CA ALA A 13 -27.38 11.76 14.38
C ALA A 13 -26.25 12.29 13.48
N ILE A 14 -25.69 13.45 13.81
CA ILE A 14 -24.55 14.04 13.09
C ILE A 14 -23.30 13.17 13.24
N THR A 15 -22.97 12.72 14.45
CA THR A 15 -21.78 11.88 14.67
C THR A 15 -21.89 10.53 13.97
N ILE A 16 -23.06 9.88 14.00
CA ILE A 16 -23.33 8.65 13.25
C ILE A 16 -23.18 8.89 11.75
N THR A 17 -23.76 9.97 11.22
CA THR A 17 -23.67 10.30 9.79
C THR A 17 -22.22 10.54 9.35
N LEU A 18 -21.46 11.31 10.15
CA LEU A 18 -20.04 11.54 9.89
C LEU A 18 -19.23 10.25 9.95
N PHE A 19 -19.55 9.35 10.90
CA PHE A 19 -18.88 8.06 11.02
C PHE A 19 -19.16 7.14 9.82
N ILE A 20 -20.42 7.07 9.37
CA ILE A 20 -20.81 6.32 8.17
C ILE A 20 -20.11 6.88 6.92
N ALA A 21 -20.14 8.20 6.74
CA ALA A 21 -19.48 8.85 5.60
C ALA A 21 -17.95 8.66 5.61
N TYR A 22 -17.33 8.60 6.80
CA TYR A 22 -15.92 8.30 6.95
C TYR A 22 -15.59 6.84 6.57
N GLN A 23 -16.42 5.88 6.99
CA GLN A 23 -16.28 4.47 6.61
C GLN A 23 -16.42 4.26 5.10
N ASP A 24 -17.47 4.84 4.49
CA ASP A 24 -17.77 4.64 3.07
C ASP A 24 -16.65 5.13 2.16
N ARG A 25 -16.00 6.26 2.50
CA ARG A 25 -14.80 6.75 1.78
C ARG A 25 -13.63 5.77 1.82
N ASN A 26 -13.48 5.01 2.89
CA ASN A 26 -12.42 4.00 3.01
C ASN A 26 -12.75 2.72 2.21
N LEU A 27 -14.03 2.42 2.03
CA LEU A 27 -14.56 1.24 1.33
C LEU A 27 -14.76 1.43 -0.18
N ALA A 28 -14.71 2.67 -0.69
CA ALA A 28 -14.90 2.96 -2.11
C ALA A 28 -13.97 2.16 -3.02
N VAL A 29 -14.54 1.47 -4.01
CA VAL A 29 -13.80 0.69 -5.02
C VAL A 29 -12.71 1.54 -5.66
N LEU A 30 -11.49 1.01 -5.67
CA LEU A 30 -10.36 1.63 -6.33
C LEU A 30 -10.20 1.10 -7.75
N THR A 31 -10.67 1.90 -8.71
CA THR A 31 -10.24 1.76 -10.11
C THR A 31 -8.80 2.26 -10.19
N SER A 32 -7.84 1.34 -10.28
CA SER A 32 -6.38 1.56 -10.33
C SER A 32 -5.92 3.02 -10.31
N ILE A 33 -5.53 3.51 -9.14
CA ILE A 33 -5.06 4.89 -8.94
C ILE A 33 -3.55 4.92 -8.76
N GLN A 34 -2.90 5.94 -9.31
CA GLN A 34 -1.50 6.22 -9.00
C GLN A 34 -1.41 6.94 -7.65
N ILE A 35 -0.46 6.54 -6.82
CA ILE A 35 -0.20 7.14 -5.52
C ILE A 35 1.23 7.69 -5.43
N PRO A 36 1.47 8.78 -4.69
CA PRO A 36 2.82 9.25 -4.45
C PRO A 36 3.55 8.26 -3.54
N VAL A 37 4.76 7.86 -3.92
CA VAL A 37 5.64 7.02 -3.09
C VAL A 37 6.93 7.78 -2.80
N LYS A 38 7.37 7.72 -1.54
CA LYS A 38 8.67 8.20 -1.09
C LYS A 38 9.50 6.98 -0.72
N VAL A 39 10.71 6.93 -1.25
CA VAL A 39 11.60 5.79 -1.09
C VAL A 39 12.90 6.25 -0.45
N LYS A 40 13.38 5.47 0.52
CA LYS A 40 14.71 5.62 1.10
C LYS A 40 15.41 4.27 1.04
N ALA A 41 16.68 4.27 0.62
CA ALA A 41 17.50 3.08 0.73
C ALA A 41 17.69 2.72 2.21
N VAL A 42 17.65 1.42 2.49
CA VAL A 42 17.88 0.85 3.82
C VAL A 42 19.02 -0.15 3.69
N SER A 43 20.07 0.09 4.47
CA SER A 43 21.15 -0.88 4.64
C SER A 43 20.67 -2.04 5.51
N PHE A 44 21.09 -3.25 5.17
CA PHE A 44 20.87 -4.41 6.02
C PHE A 44 21.77 -4.30 7.28
N PRO A 45 21.33 -4.75 8.47
CA PRO A 45 22.21 -4.80 9.64
C PRO A 45 23.39 -5.75 9.38
N ASN A 46 24.57 -5.43 9.91
CA ASN A 46 25.84 -6.18 9.80
C ASN A 46 26.65 -6.00 8.50
N SER A 47 26.83 -4.76 8.02
CA SER A 47 27.78 -4.42 6.94
C SER A 47 27.52 -5.08 5.57
N ALA A 48 26.35 -5.69 5.36
CA ALA A 48 26.03 -6.34 4.11
C ALA A 48 25.96 -5.31 2.98
N GLN A 49 26.80 -5.51 1.97
CA GLN A 49 26.79 -4.74 0.74
C GLN A 49 25.90 -5.43 -0.29
N PRO A 50 25.28 -4.68 -1.22
CA PRO A 50 24.68 -5.26 -2.41
C PRO A 50 25.64 -6.26 -3.07
N GLY A 51 25.12 -7.43 -3.47
CA GLY A 51 25.92 -8.52 -4.05
C GLY A 51 26.34 -9.61 -3.06
N MET A 52 26.16 -9.40 -1.75
CA MET A 52 26.46 -10.44 -0.74
C MET A 52 25.49 -11.63 -0.87
N LYS A 53 26.03 -12.85 -0.79
CA LYS A 53 25.24 -14.09 -0.84
C LYS A 53 24.76 -14.53 0.54
N TYR A 54 23.52 -15.02 0.58
CA TYR A 54 22.87 -15.64 1.73
C TYR A 54 22.21 -16.95 1.26
N GLY A 55 22.97 -18.06 1.37
CA GLY A 55 22.61 -19.31 0.69
C GLY A 55 22.56 -19.10 -0.83
N GLU A 56 21.44 -19.48 -1.44
CA GLU A 56 21.20 -19.31 -2.89
C GLU A 56 20.74 -17.89 -3.27
N LEU A 57 20.50 -17.01 -2.30
CA LEU A 57 20.01 -15.67 -2.54
C LEU A 57 21.14 -14.65 -2.59
N ILE A 58 21.01 -13.67 -3.48
CA ILE A 58 21.90 -12.49 -3.53
C ILE A 58 21.12 -11.32 -2.95
N TRP A 59 21.70 -10.66 -1.95
CA TRP A 59 21.15 -9.42 -1.42
C TRP A 59 21.28 -8.31 -2.46
N ARG A 60 20.14 -7.82 -2.93
CA ARG A 60 20.09 -6.72 -3.90
C ARG A 60 20.02 -5.36 -3.23
N GLY A 61 19.47 -5.26 -2.01
CA GLY A 61 19.30 -3.99 -1.31
C GLY A 61 17.98 -3.93 -0.55
N GLY A 62 17.82 -2.93 0.31
CA GLY A 62 16.60 -2.70 1.08
C GLY A 62 15.98 -1.34 0.76
N LEU A 63 14.65 -1.26 0.72
CA LEU A 63 13.92 -0.02 0.50
C LEU A 63 12.90 0.20 1.62
N SER A 64 12.92 1.38 2.24
CA SER A 64 11.82 1.89 3.05
C SER A 64 10.91 2.70 2.13
N VAL A 65 9.67 2.23 1.99
CA VAL A 65 8.67 2.83 1.10
C VAL A 65 7.53 3.41 1.94
N THR A 66 7.23 4.68 1.73
CA THR A 66 6.13 5.38 2.42
C THR A 66 5.26 6.11 1.39
N SER A 67 3.99 6.33 1.74
CA SER A 67 3.06 7.12 0.93
C SER A 67 2.16 7.94 1.85
N SER A 68 1.76 9.13 1.40
CA SER A 68 0.72 9.92 2.07
C SER A 68 -0.69 9.41 1.78
N HIS A 69 -0.86 8.46 0.87
CA HIS A 69 -2.17 7.90 0.55
C HIS A 69 -2.68 7.00 1.70
N GLN A 70 -3.84 7.33 2.27
CA GLN A 70 -4.38 6.70 3.48
C GLN A 70 -4.55 5.17 3.39
N ARG A 71 -4.73 4.65 2.17
CA ARG A 71 -4.89 3.20 1.91
C ARG A 71 -3.59 2.45 1.58
N PHE A 72 -2.45 3.14 1.56
CA PHE A 72 -1.15 2.49 1.45
C PHE A 72 -0.70 1.89 2.80
N GLY A 73 0.25 0.96 2.77
CA GLY A 73 0.86 0.31 3.93
C GLY A 73 0.49 -1.17 4.08
N GLY A 74 1.23 -1.87 4.93
CA GLY A 74 1.05 -3.31 5.19
C GLY A 74 1.25 -4.14 3.92
N LEU A 75 2.43 -4.06 3.30
CA LEU A 75 2.69 -4.84 2.09
C LEU A 75 3.01 -6.29 2.48
N SER A 76 2.21 -7.21 1.93
CA SER A 76 2.26 -8.66 2.12
C SER A 76 2.26 -9.34 0.75
N GLY A 77 2.61 -10.64 0.69
CA GLY A 77 2.55 -11.46 -0.53
C GLY A 77 3.12 -10.77 -1.78
N LEU A 78 4.44 -10.81 -1.95
CA LEU A 78 5.17 -10.08 -2.97
C LEU A 78 5.59 -11.00 -4.13
N GLU A 79 5.39 -10.51 -5.35
CA GLU A 79 5.84 -11.15 -6.60
C GLU A 79 6.65 -10.13 -7.42
N ILE A 80 7.74 -10.58 -8.02
CA ILE A 80 8.57 -9.79 -8.94
C ILE A 80 8.50 -10.41 -10.33
N SER A 81 8.27 -9.60 -11.36
CA SER A 81 8.28 -10.06 -12.75
C SER A 81 9.63 -10.67 -13.13
N SER A 82 9.64 -11.56 -14.13
CA SER A 82 10.86 -12.26 -14.58
C SER A 82 12.00 -11.32 -14.99
N ASP A 83 11.71 -10.11 -15.44
CA ASP A 83 12.70 -9.08 -15.78
C ASP A 83 13.22 -8.29 -14.56
N GLY A 84 12.71 -8.56 -13.36
CA GLY A 84 13.06 -7.90 -12.10
C GLY A 84 12.43 -6.52 -11.90
N LYS A 85 11.71 -5.97 -12.89
CA LYS A 85 11.38 -4.53 -12.90
C LYS A 85 10.01 -4.20 -12.36
N ASN A 86 9.08 -5.14 -12.31
CA ASN A 86 7.72 -4.90 -11.83
C ASN A 86 7.47 -5.70 -10.56
N MET A 87 6.99 -5.00 -9.54
CA MET A 87 6.59 -5.59 -8.27
C MET A 87 5.07 -5.56 -8.16
N LEU A 88 4.50 -6.67 -7.72
CA LEU A 88 3.13 -6.78 -7.25
C LEU A 88 3.16 -7.20 -5.78
N ALA A 89 2.32 -6.58 -4.96
CA ALA A 89 2.09 -6.97 -3.58
C ALA A 89 0.59 -6.91 -3.27
N VAL A 90 0.15 -7.69 -2.29
CA VAL A 90 -1.16 -7.52 -1.66
C VAL A 90 -0.99 -6.70 -0.39
N THR A 91 -1.84 -5.72 -0.16
CA THR A 91 -1.83 -4.97 1.11
C THR A 91 -2.68 -5.68 2.16
N ASP A 92 -2.35 -5.50 3.44
CA ASP A 92 -3.16 -5.97 4.57
C ASP A 92 -4.56 -5.34 4.59
N LYS A 93 -4.77 -4.27 3.79
CA LYS A 93 -6.06 -3.62 3.55
C LYS A 93 -6.84 -4.24 2.39
N GLY A 94 -6.36 -5.34 1.80
CA GLY A 94 -7.05 -6.05 0.71
C GLY A 94 -6.95 -5.34 -0.65
N LEU A 95 -5.85 -4.66 -0.94
CA LEU A 95 -5.61 -3.99 -2.21
C LEU A 95 -4.44 -4.61 -2.96
N TRP A 96 -4.47 -4.54 -4.29
CA TRP A 96 -3.27 -4.70 -5.08
C TRP A 96 -2.42 -3.44 -4.99
N PHE A 97 -1.13 -3.61 -4.70
CA PHE A 97 -0.11 -2.58 -4.87
C PHE A 97 0.85 -2.98 -5.98
N LYS A 98 0.99 -2.13 -7.00
CA LYS A 98 1.97 -2.32 -8.08
C LYS A 98 3.01 -1.22 -8.04
N ALA A 99 4.24 -1.55 -8.40
CA ALA A 99 5.31 -0.58 -8.52
C ALA A 99 6.39 -1.05 -9.50
N ARG A 100 7.26 -0.13 -9.90
CA ARG A 100 8.46 -0.44 -10.69
C ARG A 100 9.71 -0.33 -9.84
N LEU A 101 10.53 -1.37 -9.86
CA LEU A 101 11.84 -1.40 -9.22
C LEU A 101 12.90 -0.81 -10.16
N GLY A 102 13.83 -0.06 -9.59
CA GLY A 102 15.00 0.46 -10.28
C GLY A 102 16.28 -0.03 -9.62
N TYR A 103 17.29 -0.28 -10.45
CA TYR A 103 18.58 -0.84 -10.04
C TYR A 103 19.71 0.08 -10.48
N ASP A 104 20.83 0.04 -9.77
CA ASP A 104 22.09 0.66 -10.18
C ASP A 104 22.82 -0.17 -11.26
N GLN A 105 24.03 0.28 -11.64
CA GLN A 105 24.84 -0.37 -12.69
C GLN A 105 25.35 -1.77 -12.27
N ASP A 106 25.50 -2.02 -10.97
CA ASP A 106 25.95 -3.29 -10.41
C ASP A 106 24.77 -4.25 -10.12
N GLY A 107 23.55 -3.80 -10.43
CA GLY A 107 22.31 -4.55 -10.19
C GLY A 107 21.87 -4.53 -8.73
N GLY A 108 22.31 -3.55 -7.94
CA GLY A 108 21.80 -3.24 -6.61
C GLY A 108 20.43 -2.55 -6.71
N LEU A 109 19.48 -2.95 -5.86
CA LEU A 109 18.16 -2.35 -5.75
C LEU A 109 18.28 -0.93 -5.20
N LEU A 110 17.91 0.04 -6.04
CA LEU A 110 18.14 1.46 -5.79
C LEU A 110 16.86 2.24 -5.51
N SER A 111 15.77 1.89 -6.19
CA SER A 111 14.54 2.69 -6.14
C SER A 111 13.27 1.89 -6.36
N LEU A 112 12.15 2.50 -5.98
CA LEU A 112 10.81 2.06 -6.32
C LEU A 112 10.01 3.28 -6.81
N SER A 113 9.27 3.12 -7.90
CA SER A 113 8.53 4.19 -8.57
C SER A 113 7.16 3.70 -9.05
N HIS A 114 6.34 4.62 -9.57
CA HIS A 114 5.05 4.27 -10.20
C HIS A 114 4.15 3.43 -9.28
N GLY A 115 3.95 3.88 -8.04
CA GLY A 115 3.06 3.19 -7.10
C GLY A 115 1.61 3.28 -7.56
N PHE A 116 0.94 2.14 -7.70
CA PHE A 116 -0.49 2.06 -8.01
C PHE A 116 -1.22 1.24 -6.95
N LEU A 117 -2.42 1.68 -6.56
CA LEU A 117 -3.35 0.90 -5.75
C LEU A 117 -4.60 0.57 -6.55
N SER A 118 -5.06 -0.67 -6.44
CA SER A 118 -6.32 -1.13 -7.04
C SER A 118 -7.06 -2.06 -6.10
N SER A 119 -8.39 -2.08 -6.18
CA SER A 119 -9.16 -3.14 -5.54
C SER A 119 -8.78 -4.50 -6.14
N ILE A 120 -8.78 -5.54 -5.30
CA ILE A 120 -8.70 -6.93 -5.76
C ILE A 120 -10.03 -7.27 -6.40
N ASN A 121 -10.01 -7.91 -7.56
CA ASN A 121 -11.23 -8.37 -8.21
C ASN A 121 -11.51 -9.83 -7.84
N GLY A 122 -12.77 -10.15 -7.59
CA GLY A 122 -13.23 -11.52 -7.40
C GLY A 122 -13.24 -12.31 -8.71
N THR A 123 -13.59 -13.58 -8.63
CA THR A 123 -13.61 -14.51 -9.79
C THR A 123 -14.55 -14.09 -10.92
N LYS A 124 -15.54 -13.22 -10.62
CA LYS A 124 -16.47 -12.64 -11.60
C LYS A 124 -16.03 -11.28 -12.14
N GLY A 125 -14.83 -10.81 -11.81
CA GLY A 125 -14.27 -9.53 -12.28
C GLY A 125 -14.71 -8.30 -11.48
N ASN A 126 -15.70 -8.42 -10.60
CA ASN A 126 -16.13 -7.33 -9.72
C ASN A 126 -15.10 -7.09 -8.60
N ALA A 127 -14.94 -5.82 -8.21
CA ALA A 127 -14.10 -5.48 -7.07
C ALA A 127 -14.61 -6.16 -5.78
N LEU A 128 -13.69 -6.72 -5.02
CA LEU A 128 -13.92 -7.17 -3.66
C LEU A 128 -13.98 -5.94 -2.77
N THR A 129 -15.18 -5.59 -2.35
CA THR A 129 -15.43 -4.64 -1.27
C THR A 129 -15.60 -5.41 0.03
N ARG A 130 -15.06 -4.89 1.12
CA ARG A 130 -15.28 -5.43 2.46
C ARG A 130 -16.71 -5.15 2.92
#